data_AF-A0A0A1TXU2-F1
#
_entry.id   AF-A0A0A1TXU2-F1
#
_cell.length_a   1.000
_cell.length_b   1.000
_cell.length_c   1.000
_cell.angle_alpha   90.00
_cell.angle_beta   90.00
_cell.angle_gamma   90.00
#
_symmetry.space_group_name_H-M   'P 1'
#
loop_
_entity.id
_entity.type
_entity.pdbx_description
1 polymer ?
#
loop_
_entity_poly.entity_id
_entity_poly.type
_entity_poly.pdbx_seq_one_letter_code
_entity_poly.pdbx_strand_id
1 'polypeptide(L)'
;MKNLLTKNIYIFGIINTIRIYLKPNSQSNNTKMVRFEMVYLMQISLYLPTMSDVLNFMQMSHSALIAISSLKVNPHFSTNTDIEKFWDIMTPDTVNCNFQSVTKEVLKRAIYVRNYPITDDFLTSENMKLAEKFTNLCFTNTFGTQSIYTEENQQDTFDSIKLFFELLTQNPTRKVTIPFELFWLFVDECNTSNSPLLPNFERCYFPKNVFLYFIELNGVRIPERFILSQEKFQLVNAAVTKFQCQIAIDWSVLIDSDYALLTPHCKNYSAVMNNNSNLVVPYLKENEISFFFTFPRNQMNSSCQKVTHIDFTKIEEKIVLCYAPHVKFLIQHFEINLIAFKIPRCVEEITVDDSERCNTQTCTCHIPENLSIRKLNVSRCGVFYNGNIKNVERVSLNNFSSLKKDRNNEISQIKYWKKSSEFPFINVRELELKNIQNIKIGALDNLEVLKIDKCDNVSCYVNEKCAKYFSVENTSNSTFYIDANKSDVLEFKNCKALTLVIFNTKLSHTNLALFVCDLVKVDIENKECQSLCVINSNDLQITRNCTFKTLKIVNSTIGEYSNLFAEEIDLSIIQMYQPIDFSKAKKVTLCGLKSFSFNNNLFDNCEELKVVHSSHCQFFFENSHLKILTLDTS
;
A
#
# COMPACT_ATOMS: atom_id res chain seq x y z
N MET A 1 37.46 25.14 3.42
CA MET A 1 36.08 24.96 3.91
C MET A 1 35.13 25.84 3.09
N LYS A 2 34.90 25.45 1.83
CA LYS A 2 33.86 26.00 0.95
C LYS A 2 32.84 24.88 0.74
N ASN A 3 31.58 25.27 0.60
CA ASN A 3 30.35 24.47 0.44
C ASN A 3 29.61 24.20 1.76
N LEU A 4 28.66 25.07 2.06
CA LEU A 4 27.37 24.69 2.65
C LEU A 4 26.34 25.79 2.37
N LEU A 5 25.15 25.34 1.95
CA LEU A 5 23.86 26.04 1.92
C LEU A 5 23.58 26.97 0.72
N THR A 6 23.24 26.37 -0.41
CA THR A 6 22.23 26.90 -1.32
C THR A 6 20.91 26.17 -1.07
N LYS A 7 20.11 26.65 -0.11
CA LYS A 7 18.67 26.34 -0.03
C LYS A 7 17.91 27.53 -0.59
N ASN A 8 17.19 27.33 -1.69
CA ASN A 8 16.29 28.33 -2.25
C ASN A 8 15.07 28.46 -1.35
N ILE A 9 14.83 29.66 -0.82
CA ILE A 9 13.56 30.03 -0.18
C ILE A 9 12.61 30.44 -1.30
N TYR A 10 11.50 29.71 -1.47
CA TYR A 10 10.46 30.07 -2.43
C TYR A 10 9.40 30.93 -1.74
N ILE A 11 9.22 32.16 -2.24
CA ILE A 11 8.10 33.03 -1.86
C ILE A 11 7.07 32.91 -2.98
N PHE A 12 5.92 32.29 -2.70
CA PHE A 12 4.80 32.25 -3.64
C PHE A 12 3.87 33.45 -3.41
N GLY A 13 3.74 34.29 -4.43
CA GLY A 13 2.72 35.33 -4.54
C GLY A 13 2.37 35.52 -6.01
N ILE A 14 1.12 35.86 -6.31
CA ILE A 14 0.71 36.29 -7.65
C ILE A 14 1.58 37.52 -8.01
N ILE A 15 2.40 37.34 -9.04
CA ILE A 15 3.48 38.25 -9.40
C ILE A 15 2.91 39.53 -10.02
N ASN A 16 3.10 40.67 -9.36
CA ASN A 16 3.72 41.81 -10.03
C ASN A 16 5.17 41.87 -9.51
N THR A 17 6.10 41.62 -10.40
CA THR A 17 7.52 41.37 -10.13
C THR A 17 8.17 42.54 -9.40
N ILE A 18 8.75 42.31 -8.20
CA ILE A 18 9.76 43.21 -7.64
C ILE A 18 11.12 42.50 -7.77
N ARG A 19 11.97 42.99 -8.67
CA ARG A 19 13.39 42.58 -8.74
C ARG A 19 14.20 43.46 -7.79
N ILE A 20 14.82 42.86 -6.78
CA ILE A 20 15.82 43.54 -5.94
C ILE A 20 17.19 43.08 -6.42
N TYR A 21 18.00 44.01 -6.93
CA TYR A 21 19.41 43.78 -7.27
C TYR A 21 20.28 44.19 -6.07
N LEU A 22 21.03 43.24 -5.50
CA LEU A 22 22.10 43.55 -4.55
C LEU A 22 23.37 43.85 -5.34
N LYS A 23 23.75 45.13 -5.39
CA LYS A 23 25.06 45.56 -5.91
C LYS A 23 26.08 45.52 -4.76
N PRO A 24 27.26 44.90 -4.91
CA PRO A 24 28.30 45.00 -3.91
C PRO A 24 28.94 46.39 -4.03
N ASN A 25 28.71 47.26 -3.05
CA ASN A 25 29.43 48.54 -2.99
C ASN A 25 30.75 48.35 -2.24
N SER A 26 31.84 48.43 -3.00
CA SER A 26 33.10 49.00 -2.53
C SER A 26 32.86 50.43 -2.03
N GLN A 27 33.31 50.70 -0.81
CA GLN A 27 33.64 51.99 -0.18
C GLN A 27 33.09 53.28 -0.84
N SER A 28 32.21 54.00 -0.14
CA SER A 28 32.43 55.41 0.22
C SER A 28 31.29 55.93 1.10
N ASN A 29 31.67 56.74 2.09
CA ASN A 29 30.83 57.40 3.09
C ASN A 29 29.66 58.20 2.50
N ASN A 30 28.44 57.82 2.86
CA ASN A 30 27.39 58.73 3.33
C ASN A 30 26.17 57.91 3.76
N THR A 31 25.87 57.97 5.05
CA THR A 31 24.76 57.30 5.71
C THR A 31 23.41 57.86 5.22
N LYS A 32 22.81 57.16 4.25
CA LYS A 32 21.37 57.13 4.09
C LYS A 32 20.92 55.69 4.37
N MET A 33 20.53 55.43 5.62
CA MET A 33 19.79 54.21 5.96
C MET A 33 18.52 54.19 5.10
N VAL A 34 18.45 53.26 4.16
CA VAL A 34 17.17 52.88 3.57
C VAL A 34 16.45 52.09 4.68
N ARG A 35 15.63 52.80 5.46
CA ARG A 35 14.70 52.17 6.41
C ARG A 35 13.78 51.27 5.59
N PHE A 36 13.69 50.00 5.97
CA PHE A 36 12.52 49.19 5.62
C PHE A 36 11.33 49.82 6.34
N GLU A 37 10.60 50.70 5.66
CA GLU A 37 9.29 51.13 6.14
C GLU A 37 8.38 49.90 6.18
N MET A 38 7.83 49.60 7.35
CA MET A 38 6.84 48.54 7.54
C MET A 38 5.62 48.83 6.66
N VAL A 39 5.55 48.18 5.50
CA VAL A 39 4.34 48.16 4.67
C VAL A 39 3.36 47.19 5.33
N TYR A 40 2.47 47.73 6.16
CA TYR A 40 1.49 47.00 6.97
C TYR A 40 0.35 46.33 6.18
N LEU A 41 0.52 46.09 4.86
CA LEU A 41 -0.58 45.73 3.96
C LEU A 41 -0.25 44.68 2.88
N MET A 42 0.87 43.95 2.97
CA MET A 42 1.09 42.80 2.09
C MET A 42 0.67 41.49 2.80
N GLN A 43 -0.21 40.70 2.17
CA GLN A 43 -0.49 39.31 2.56
C GLN A 43 0.73 38.42 2.27
N ILE A 44 1.84 38.63 2.97
CA ILE A 44 3.03 37.78 2.85
C ILE A 44 2.82 36.58 3.77
N SER A 45 2.57 35.41 3.18
CA SER A 45 2.67 34.15 3.90
C SER A 45 4.12 33.69 3.87
N LEU A 46 4.79 33.69 5.02
CA LEU A 46 6.13 33.11 5.14
C LEU A 46 5.99 31.58 5.18
N TYR A 47 6.45 30.93 4.12
CA TYR A 47 6.51 29.47 4.04
C TYR A 47 7.82 28.98 4.70
N LEU A 48 7.76 28.76 6.01
CA LEU A 48 8.83 28.18 6.82
C LEU A 48 8.25 26.90 7.45
N PRO A 49 8.37 25.74 6.75
CA PRO A 49 7.57 24.55 7.05
C PRO A 49 7.93 23.90 8.39
N THR A 50 9.11 24.20 8.94
CA THR A 50 9.58 23.67 10.22
C THR A 50 10.09 24.76 11.15
N MET A 51 10.13 24.47 12.46
CA MET A 51 10.73 25.37 13.45
C MET A 51 12.25 25.56 13.22
N SER A 52 12.93 24.57 12.63
CA SER A 52 14.34 24.72 12.26
C SER A 52 14.54 25.80 11.20
N ASP A 53 13.66 25.87 10.21
CA ASP A 53 13.71 26.91 9.16
C ASP A 53 13.50 28.30 9.76
N VAL A 54 12.61 28.43 10.75
CA VAL A 54 12.39 29.68 11.49
C VAL A 54 13.67 30.09 12.23
N LEU A 55 14.24 29.20 13.04
CA LEU A 55 15.45 29.51 13.81
C LEU A 55 16.62 29.90 12.90
N ASN A 56 16.82 29.16 11.80
CA ASN A 56 17.83 29.48 10.80
C ASN A 56 17.60 30.88 10.21
N PHE A 57 16.35 31.19 9.84
CA PHE A 57 16.00 32.51 9.31
C PHE A 57 16.27 33.64 10.33
N MET A 58 15.90 33.45 11.61
CA MET A 58 16.16 34.45 12.66
C MET A 58 17.66 34.70 12.85
N GLN A 59 18.50 33.68 12.68
CA GLN A 59 19.96 33.77 12.83
C GLN A 59 20.64 34.48 11.65
N MET A 60 19.98 34.62 10.49
CA MET A 60 20.58 35.26 9.31
C MET A 60 20.82 36.76 9.50
N SER A 61 19.96 37.46 10.26
CA SER A 61 20.13 38.89 10.56
C SER A 61 19.21 39.38 11.68
N HIS A 62 19.57 40.51 12.31
CA HIS A 62 18.71 41.19 13.28
C HIS A 62 17.35 41.61 12.70
N SER A 63 17.31 41.98 11.42
CA SER A 63 16.04 42.32 10.73
C SER A 63 15.13 41.10 10.55
N ALA A 64 15.70 39.92 10.31
CA ALA A 64 14.94 38.68 10.20
C ALA A 64 14.33 38.28 11.55
N LEU A 65 15.09 38.44 12.64
CA LEU A 65 14.56 38.27 14.00
C LEU A 65 13.39 39.22 14.28
N ILE A 66 13.55 40.53 14.01
CA ILE A 66 12.46 41.50 14.19
C ILE A 66 11.23 41.11 13.36
N ALA A 67 11.43 40.68 12.12
CA ALA A 67 10.34 40.30 11.22
C ALA A 67 9.53 39.13 11.80
N ILE A 68 10.20 38.08 12.28
CA ILE A 68 9.53 36.92 12.90
C ILE A 68 8.85 37.31 14.21
N SER A 69 9.50 38.10 15.08
CA SER A 69 8.90 38.57 16.34
C SER A 69 7.74 39.53 16.17
N SER A 70 7.65 40.20 15.02
CA SER A 70 6.54 41.10 14.70
C SER A 70 5.35 40.36 14.07
N LEU A 71 5.48 39.07 13.77
CA LEU A 71 4.37 38.30 13.20
C LEU A 71 3.23 38.18 14.21
N LYS A 72 2.03 38.54 13.75
CA LYS A 72 0.78 38.34 14.51
C LYS A 72 0.19 36.94 14.36
N VAL A 73 0.80 36.11 13.51
CA VAL A 73 0.39 34.74 13.22
C VAL A 73 1.62 33.86 12.98
N ASN A 74 1.58 32.60 13.39
CA ASN A 74 2.69 31.68 13.10
C ASN A 74 2.83 31.40 11.59
N PRO A 75 4.06 31.05 11.13
CA PRO A 75 4.30 30.53 9.79
C PRO A 75 3.48 29.28 9.47
N HIS A 76 3.44 28.92 8.18
CA HIS A 76 2.79 27.70 7.73
C HIS A 76 3.63 26.46 8.06
N PHE A 77 3.41 25.88 9.25
CA PHE A 77 4.05 24.64 9.70
C PHE A 77 3.31 23.39 9.26
N SER A 78 4.07 22.31 9.03
CA SER A 78 3.54 21.00 8.65
C SER A 78 3.23 20.07 9.84
N THR A 79 3.62 20.44 11.07
CA THR A 79 3.41 19.60 12.28
C THR A 79 2.79 20.40 13.42
N ASN A 80 1.99 19.75 14.26
CA ASN A 80 1.45 20.38 15.48
C ASN A 80 2.55 20.81 16.45
N THR A 81 3.59 19.99 16.61
CA THR A 81 4.68 20.24 17.55
C THR A 81 5.42 21.54 17.24
N ASP A 82 5.64 21.84 15.95
CA ASP A 82 6.29 23.10 15.56
C ASP A 82 5.39 24.31 15.77
N ILE A 83 4.07 24.16 15.59
CA ILE A 83 3.09 25.22 15.88
C ILE A 83 3.15 25.58 17.37
N GLU A 84 3.10 24.57 18.25
CA GLU A 84 3.12 24.75 19.70
C GLU A 84 4.44 25.38 20.18
N LYS A 85 5.58 24.86 19.72
CA LYS A 85 6.90 25.42 20.05
C LYS A 85 7.04 26.88 19.62
N PHE A 86 6.60 27.21 18.40
CA PHE A 86 6.64 28.59 17.94
C PHE A 86 5.76 29.48 18.80
N TRP A 87 4.57 29.01 19.15
CA TRP A 87 3.64 29.78 19.96
C TRP A 87 4.15 29.99 21.39
N ASP A 88 4.80 29.00 22.00
CA ASP A 88 5.39 29.14 23.33
C ASP A 88 6.54 30.16 23.37
N ILE A 89 7.30 30.28 22.29
CA ILE A 89 8.46 31.19 22.21
C ILE A 89 8.04 32.61 21.81
N MET A 90 7.15 32.72 20.81
CA MET A 90 6.84 34.00 20.16
C MET A 90 5.50 34.58 20.58
N THR A 91 4.59 33.75 21.12
CA THR A 91 3.24 34.13 21.61
C THR A 91 2.45 35.06 20.68
N PRO A 92 2.28 34.73 19.38
CA PRO A 92 1.50 35.56 18.47
C PRO A 92 0.02 35.60 18.89
N ASP A 93 -0.64 36.72 18.56
CA ASP A 93 -2.08 36.94 18.83
C ASP A 93 -2.96 35.86 18.18
N THR A 94 -2.58 35.42 16.97
CA THR A 94 -3.29 34.41 16.18
C THR A 94 -2.50 33.11 16.07
N VAL A 95 -3.16 31.98 16.35
CA VAL A 95 -2.63 30.63 16.06
C VAL A 95 -3.29 30.12 14.78
N ASN A 96 -2.49 29.87 13.76
CA ASN A 96 -2.88 29.14 12.57
C ASN A 96 -2.46 27.67 12.71
N CYS A 97 -3.45 26.82 12.92
CA CYS A 97 -3.30 25.39 13.16
C CYS A 97 -3.01 24.60 11.89
N ASN A 98 -3.20 25.16 10.69
CA ASN A 98 -2.99 24.48 9.39
C ASN A 98 -3.60 23.06 9.35
N PHE A 99 -4.81 22.89 9.88
CA PHE A 99 -5.53 21.61 9.98
C PHE A 99 -4.83 20.56 10.87
N GLN A 100 -3.96 20.98 11.77
CA GLN A 100 -3.32 20.15 12.79
C GLN A 100 -3.97 20.38 14.16
N SER A 101 -4.20 19.30 14.91
CA SER A 101 -4.72 19.38 16.28
C SER A 101 -3.62 19.83 17.25
N VAL A 102 -3.85 20.97 17.89
CA VAL A 102 -3.00 21.52 18.98
C VAL A 102 -3.70 21.37 20.33
N THR A 103 -2.93 21.45 21.40
CA THR A 103 -3.41 21.34 22.79
C THR A 103 -4.46 22.39 23.17
N LYS A 104 -5.35 22.04 24.11
CA LYS A 104 -6.42 22.94 24.61
C LYS A 104 -5.83 24.18 25.27
N GLU A 105 -4.65 24.06 25.88
CA GLU A 105 -3.91 25.14 26.53
C GLU A 105 -3.57 26.26 25.52
N VAL A 106 -3.12 25.88 24.32
CA VAL A 106 -2.82 26.81 23.23
C VAL A 106 -4.11 27.53 22.78
N LEU A 107 -5.20 26.80 22.59
CA LEU A 107 -6.51 27.38 22.22
C LEU A 107 -7.07 28.34 23.29
N LYS A 108 -6.92 27.97 24.57
CA LYS A 108 -7.37 28.78 25.72
C LYS A 108 -6.60 30.10 25.81
N ARG A 109 -5.34 30.14 25.39
CA ARG A 109 -4.50 31.35 25.46
C ARG A 109 -4.47 32.19 24.19
N ALA A 110 -4.71 31.60 23.02
CA ALA A 110 -4.78 32.33 21.76
C ALA A 110 -5.89 33.40 21.78
N ILE A 111 -5.67 34.55 21.13
CA ILE A 111 -6.73 35.55 20.92
C ILE A 111 -7.61 35.11 19.75
N TYR A 112 -6.97 34.67 18.67
CA TYR A 112 -7.64 34.15 17.47
C TYR A 112 -7.06 32.80 17.06
N VAL A 113 -7.92 31.93 16.52
CA VAL A 113 -7.55 30.62 15.99
C VAL A 113 -7.96 30.51 14.53
N ARG A 114 -7.08 29.94 13.69
CA ARG A 114 -7.27 29.71 12.25
C ARG A 114 -7.05 28.24 11.91
N ASN A 115 -7.87 27.71 11.02
CA ASN A 115 -7.72 26.37 10.42
C ASN A 115 -7.58 25.25 11.46
N TYR A 116 -8.26 25.33 12.59
CA TYR A 116 -8.26 24.23 13.56
C TYR A 116 -9.18 23.11 13.09
N PRO A 117 -8.72 21.84 13.07
CA PRO A 117 -9.55 20.70 12.67
C PRO A 117 -10.57 20.36 13.75
N ILE A 118 -11.85 20.63 13.48
CA ILE A 118 -12.97 20.29 14.37
C ILE A 118 -13.37 18.84 14.10
N THR A 119 -13.12 17.98 15.08
CA THR A 119 -13.50 16.56 15.13
C THR A 119 -14.66 16.32 16.09
N ASP A 120 -15.21 15.11 16.13
CA ASP A 120 -16.27 14.69 17.07
C ASP A 120 -15.84 14.95 18.52
N ASP A 121 -14.60 14.61 18.88
CA ASP A 121 -14.02 14.84 20.22
C ASP A 121 -14.00 16.32 20.63
N PHE A 122 -14.02 17.24 19.67
CA PHE A 122 -14.08 18.67 19.96
C PHE A 122 -15.49 19.12 20.35
N LEU A 123 -16.55 18.45 19.92
CA LEU A 123 -17.94 18.88 20.16
C LEU A 123 -18.41 18.53 21.57
N THR A 124 -17.89 19.26 22.55
CA THR A 124 -18.39 19.23 23.93
C THR A 124 -18.86 20.61 24.33
N SER A 125 -19.79 20.67 25.29
CA SER A 125 -20.30 21.94 25.83
C SER A 125 -19.17 22.83 26.40
N GLU A 126 -18.09 22.25 26.91
CA GLU A 126 -16.89 22.97 27.37
C GLU A 126 -16.16 23.68 26.22
N ASN A 127 -16.01 22.99 25.08
CA ASN A 127 -15.23 23.47 23.94
C ASN A 127 -15.99 24.49 23.08
N MET A 128 -17.33 24.56 23.17
CA MET A 128 -18.13 25.53 22.41
C MET A 128 -17.71 26.98 22.65
N LYS A 129 -17.31 27.32 23.88
CA LYS A 129 -16.77 28.65 24.20
C LYS A 129 -15.41 28.93 23.55
N LEU A 130 -14.59 27.90 23.33
CA LEU A 130 -13.31 28.07 22.64
C LEU A 130 -13.51 28.40 21.16
N ALA A 131 -14.57 27.86 20.56
CA ALA A 131 -14.88 28.13 19.17
C ALA A 131 -15.17 29.62 18.92
N GLU A 132 -15.55 30.41 19.94
CA GLU A 132 -15.72 31.87 19.84
C GLU A 132 -14.49 32.57 19.22
N LYS A 133 -13.30 32.04 19.50
CA LYS A 133 -12.01 32.55 19.02
C LYS A 133 -11.67 32.16 17.58
N PHE A 134 -12.41 31.23 17.01
CA PHE A 134 -12.10 30.67 15.71
C PHE A 134 -12.53 31.66 14.63
N THR A 135 -11.62 31.99 13.73
CA THR A 135 -11.90 32.88 12.58
C THR A 135 -12.55 32.11 11.43
N ASN A 136 -12.36 30.79 11.40
CA ASN A 136 -13.03 29.86 10.52
C ASN A 136 -13.30 28.54 11.24
N LEU A 137 -14.40 27.88 10.86
CA LEU A 137 -14.75 26.54 11.34
C LEU A 137 -14.35 25.54 10.26
N CYS A 138 -13.45 24.61 10.58
CA CYS A 138 -12.95 23.61 9.64
C CYS A 138 -13.27 22.21 10.16
N PHE A 139 -14.38 21.64 9.71
CA PHE A 139 -14.78 20.28 10.06
C PHE A 139 -14.00 19.27 9.24
N THR A 140 -13.50 18.20 9.85
CA THR A 140 -12.68 17.17 9.19
C THR A 140 -13.48 15.95 8.74
N ASN A 141 -12.84 15.14 7.88
CA ASN A 141 -13.36 13.90 7.28
C ASN A 141 -13.77 12.79 8.25
N THR A 142 -13.46 12.91 9.54
CA THR A 142 -13.84 11.94 10.58
C THR A 142 -15.29 12.11 11.04
N PHE A 143 -15.91 13.26 10.76
CA PHE A 143 -17.25 13.57 11.22
C PHE A 143 -18.30 12.76 10.45
N GLY A 144 -19.04 11.90 11.14
CA GLY A 144 -20.19 11.18 10.56
C GLY A 144 -19.86 9.99 9.65
N THR A 145 -18.59 9.72 9.31
CA THR A 145 -18.26 8.65 8.35
C THR A 145 -18.48 7.22 8.87
N GLN A 146 -18.42 7.01 10.17
CA GLN A 146 -18.79 5.71 10.76
C GLN A 146 -20.26 5.74 11.22
N SER A 147 -20.71 6.84 11.81
CA SER A 147 -21.98 6.92 12.53
C SER A 147 -23.23 7.19 11.66
N ILE A 148 -23.11 7.85 10.51
CA ILE A 148 -24.26 8.05 9.59
C ILE A 148 -24.66 6.72 8.90
N TYR A 149 -23.78 5.71 8.92
CA TYR A 149 -23.93 4.47 8.15
C TYR A 149 -24.02 3.19 8.99
N THR A 150 -23.87 3.25 10.31
CA THR A 150 -24.01 2.10 11.20
C THR A 150 -25.15 2.31 12.19
N GLU A 151 -26.12 1.41 12.22
CA GLU A 151 -27.31 1.48 13.09
C GLU A 151 -26.99 1.37 14.59
N GLU A 152 -25.75 1.05 14.97
CA GLU A 152 -25.42 0.61 16.33
C GLU A 152 -25.31 1.72 17.39
N ASN A 153 -25.27 3.03 17.06
CA ASN A 153 -25.19 4.13 18.04
C ASN A 153 -25.93 5.41 17.62
N GLN A 154 -27.26 5.34 17.45
CA GLN A 154 -28.07 6.45 16.93
C GLN A 154 -28.12 7.70 17.86
N GLN A 155 -28.08 7.52 19.18
CA GLN A 155 -28.25 8.63 20.14
C GLN A 155 -27.02 9.54 20.24
N ASP A 156 -25.82 8.98 20.40
CA ASP A 156 -24.56 9.76 20.47
C ASP A 156 -24.30 10.53 19.17
N THR A 157 -24.72 9.93 18.04
CA THR A 157 -24.67 10.55 16.71
C THR A 157 -25.61 11.75 16.63
N PHE A 158 -26.82 11.62 17.14
CA PHE A 158 -27.82 12.69 17.17
C PHE A 158 -27.33 13.89 18.00
N ASP A 159 -26.78 13.64 19.19
CA ASP A 159 -26.27 14.69 20.08
C ASP A 159 -25.06 15.43 19.46
N SER A 160 -24.18 14.70 18.77
CA SER A 160 -23.04 15.27 18.06
C SER A 160 -23.48 16.16 16.88
N ILE A 161 -24.46 15.72 16.08
CA ILE A 161 -25.03 16.51 14.97
C ILE A 161 -25.74 17.77 15.50
N LYS A 162 -26.44 17.65 16.62
CA LYS A 162 -27.10 18.79 17.26
C LYS A 162 -26.10 19.85 17.72
N LEU A 163 -25.07 19.44 18.46
CA LEU A 163 -23.99 20.33 18.91
C LEU A 163 -23.26 20.97 17.72
N PHE A 164 -23.10 20.22 16.63
CA PHE A 164 -22.56 20.72 15.38
C PHE A 164 -23.44 21.85 14.77
N PHE A 165 -24.75 21.67 14.68
CA PHE A 165 -25.66 22.71 14.18
C PHE A 165 -25.73 23.94 15.11
N GLU A 166 -25.72 23.73 16.43
CA GLU A 166 -25.62 24.82 17.41
C GLU A 166 -24.34 25.65 17.18
N LEU A 167 -23.21 24.99 16.93
CA LEU A 167 -21.95 25.66 16.65
C LEU A 167 -22.01 26.51 15.38
N LEU A 168 -22.67 26.03 14.32
CA LEU A 168 -22.85 26.80 13.07
C LEU A 168 -23.76 28.02 13.28
N THR A 169 -24.81 27.89 14.10
CA THR A 169 -25.87 28.89 14.22
C THR A 169 -25.61 29.99 15.24
N GLN A 170 -24.75 29.75 16.23
CA GLN A 170 -24.44 30.72 17.28
C GLN A 170 -23.29 31.68 16.92
N ASN A 171 -22.67 31.53 15.74
CA ASN A 171 -21.38 32.17 15.44
C ASN A 171 -21.38 32.98 14.12
N PRO A 172 -21.82 34.26 14.16
CA PRO A 172 -22.30 35.02 13.00
C PRO A 172 -21.27 35.63 12.04
N THR A 173 -19.98 35.35 12.16
CA THR A 173 -18.93 36.03 11.37
C THR A 173 -17.98 35.09 10.63
N ARG A 174 -18.23 33.78 10.65
CA ARG A 174 -17.22 32.79 10.29
C ARG A 174 -17.32 32.28 8.85
N LYS A 175 -16.15 32.02 8.27
CA LYS A 175 -16.01 31.13 7.12
C LYS A 175 -16.12 29.69 7.61
N VAL A 176 -16.90 28.86 6.91
CA VAL A 176 -17.11 27.46 7.26
C VAL A 176 -16.52 26.59 6.16
N THR A 177 -15.73 25.60 6.53
CA THR A 177 -15.22 24.54 5.67
C THR A 177 -15.77 23.21 6.19
N ILE A 178 -16.54 22.51 5.38
CA ILE A 178 -17.38 21.39 5.83
C ILE A 178 -17.58 20.36 4.71
N PRO A 179 -17.71 19.06 5.03
CA PRO A 179 -18.23 18.06 4.11
C PRO A 179 -19.57 18.44 3.49
N PHE A 180 -19.74 18.16 2.20
CA PHE A 180 -21.01 18.37 1.49
C PHE A 180 -22.15 17.62 2.18
N GLU A 181 -21.90 16.38 2.61
CA GLU A 181 -22.84 15.46 3.24
C GLU A 181 -23.46 16.04 4.52
N LEU A 182 -22.69 16.77 5.30
CA LEU A 182 -23.18 17.40 6.53
C LEU A 182 -23.87 18.73 6.23
N PHE A 183 -23.40 19.44 5.22
CA PHE A 183 -23.98 20.73 4.87
C PHE A 183 -25.38 20.60 4.28
N TRP A 184 -25.64 19.61 3.40
CA TRP A 184 -27.00 19.44 2.87
C TRP A 184 -27.98 19.06 3.98
N LEU A 185 -27.58 18.21 4.94
CA LEU A 185 -28.38 17.87 6.13
C LEU A 185 -28.71 19.14 6.93
N PHE A 186 -27.71 19.98 7.18
CA PHE A 186 -27.92 21.27 7.85
C PHE A 186 -28.95 22.14 7.11
N VAL A 187 -28.84 22.26 5.78
CA VAL A 187 -29.78 23.03 4.97
C VAL A 187 -31.19 22.44 5.00
N ASP A 188 -31.33 21.13 4.96
CA ASP A 188 -32.60 20.42 5.01
C ASP A 188 -33.32 20.67 6.35
N GLU A 189 -32.58 20.61 7.44
CA GLU A 189 -33.08 20.91 8.78
C GLU A 189 -33.46 22.39 8.95
N CYS A 190 -32.73 23.31 8.32
CA CYS A 190 -33.11 24.73 8.25
C CYS A 190 -34.40 24.96 7.45
N ASN A 191 -34.77 24.03 6.55
CA ASN A 191 -35.98 24.11 5.75
C ASN A 191 -37.18 23.42 6.40
N THR A 192 -36.96 22.62 7.43
CA THR A 192 -38.00 21.82 8.10
C THR A 192 -38.64 22.62 9.25
N SER A 193 -39.94 22.89 9.13
CA SER A 193 -40.73 23.51 10.21
C SER A 193 -40.76 22.57 11.43
N ASN A 194 -40.25 23.04 12.57
CA ASN A 194 -40.10 22.26 13.83
C ASN A 194 -39.05 21.15 13.80
N SER A 195 -37.87 21.41 13.23
CA SER A 195 -36.70 20.53 13.36
C SER A 195 -36.38 20.21 14.84
N PRO A 196 -36.23 18.93 15.22
CA PRO A 196 -35.79 18.53 16.55
C PRO A 196 -34.29 18.83 16.78
N LEU A 197 -33.51 18.96 15.70
CA LEU A 197 -32.08 19.27 15.73
C LEU A 197 -31.81 20.78 15.76
N LEU A 198 -32.74 21.60 15.25
CA LEU A 198 -32.63 23.06 15.16
C LEU A 198 -33.93 23.77 15.62
N PRO A 199 -34.32 23.66 16.91
CA PRO A 199 -35.45 24.39 17.42
C PRO A 199 -35.19 25.90 17.37
N ASN A 200 -36.11 26.66 16.75
CA ASN A 200 -36.06 28.13 16.59
C ASN A 200 -35.00 28.67 15.61
N PHE A 201 -34.72 27.96 14.51
CA PHE A 201 -33.80 28.44 13.47
C PHE A 201 -34.10 29.87 12.95
N GLU A 202 -35.36 30.33 12.97
CA GLU A 202 -35.72 31.71 12.58
C GLU A 202 -34.99 32.80 13.40
N ARG A 203 -34.45 32.44 14.58
CA ARG A 203 -33.65 33.33 15.45
C ARG A 203 -32.15 33.08 15.36
N CYS A 204 -31.72 32.12 14.55
CA CYS A 204 -30.35 31.66 14.41
C CYS A 204 -29.65 32.31 13.22
N TYR A 205 -28.32 32.35 13.27
CA TYR A 205 -27.52 32.82 12.15
C TYR A 205 -27.28 31.70 11.12
N PHE A 206 -27.34 32.05 9.83
CA PHE A 206 -26.92 31.15 8.76
C PHE A 206 -25.51 31.54 8.23
N PRO A 207 -24.56 30.58 8.11
CA PRO A 207 -23.22 30.83 7.59
C PRO A 207 -23.18 31.59 6.27
N LYS A 208 -22.52 32.75 6.23
CA LYS A 208 -22.46 33.59 5.03
C LYS A 208 -21.39 33.18 4.01
N ASN A 209 -20.34 32.48 4.43
CA ASN A 209 -19.27 32.00 3.55
C ASN A 209 -18.97 30.54 3.85
N VAL A 210 -19.34 29.65 2.93
CA VAL A 210 -19.23 28.21 3.10
C VAL A 210 -18.35 27.64 1.99
N PHE A 211 -17.43 26.74 2.35
CA PHE A 211 -16.62 25.95 1.45
C PHE A 211 -16.93 24.47 1.69
N LEU A 212 -17.46 23.81 0.66
CA LEU A 212 -17.87 22.42 0.67
C LEU A 212 -16.79 21.57 0.01
N TYR A 213 -16.51 20.41 0.61
CA TYR A 213 -15.65 19.39 0.03
C TYR A 213 -16.30 18.01 0.19
N PHE A 214 -15.85 17.02 -0.58
CA PHE A 214 -16.37 15.65 -0.49
C PHE A 214 -15.40 14.76 0.28
N ILE A 215 -15.93 13.84 1.10
CA ILE A 215 -15.12 12.95 1.94
C ILE A 215 -14.55 11.79 1.10
N GLU A 216 -13.24 11.55 1.18
CA GLU A 216 -12.60 10.35 0.62
C GLU A 216 -12.71 9.15 1.58
N LEU A 217 -13.37 8.06 1.17
CA LEU A 217 -13.38 6.81 1.94
C LEU A 217 -12.27 5.87 1.46
N ASN A 218 -11.16 5.77 2.21
CA ASN A 218 -10.12 4.74 2.05
C ASN A 218 -9.56 4.54 0.61
N GLY A 219 -9.45 5.60 -0.19
CA GLY A 219 -8.98 5.51 -1.58
C GLY A 219 -9.89 4.71 -2.51
N VAL A 220 -11.10 4.35 -2.06
CA VAL A 220 -12.16 3.75 -2.86
C VAL A 220 -13.18 4.85 -3.13
N ARG A 221 -13.49 5.03 -4.41
CA ARG A 221 -14.56 5.92 -4.87
C ARG A 221 -15.79 5.72 -3.99
N ILE A 222 -16.41 6.82 -3.55
CA ILE A 222 -17.79 6.82 -3.09
C ILE A 222 -18.59 6.02 -4.13
N PRO A 223 -19.13 4.84 -3.81
CA PRO A 223 -19.94 4.08 -4.76
C PRO A 223 -21.06 4.96 -5.28
N GLU A 224 -21.43 4.85 -6.56
CA GLU A 224 -22.56 5.59 -7.16
C GLU A 224 -23.87 5.51 -6.33
N ARG A 225 -23.98 4.52 -5.45
CA ARG A 225 -25.08 4.32 -4.48
C ARG A 225 -25.18 5.43 -3.42
N PHE A 226 -24.09 6.15 -3.18
CA PHE A 226 -24.01 7.32 -2.31
C PHE A 226 -24.00 8.63 -3.12
N ILE A 227 -24.23 8.57 -4.44
CA ILE A 227 -24.55 9.76 -5.22
C ILE A 227 -25.71 10.45 -4.50
N LEU A 228 -25.39 11.61 -3.97
CA LEU A 228 -26.33 12.57 -3.47
C LEU A 228 -27.37 12.77 -4.59
N SER A 229 -28.65 12.49 -4.31
CA SER A 229 -29.72 12.68 -5.29
C SER A 229 -29.61 14.10 -5.87
N GLN A 230 -30.00 14.29 -7.14
CA GLN A 230 -29.99 15.61 -7.77
C GLN A 230 -30.68 16.67 -6.89
N GLU A 231 -31.69 16.25 -6.13
CA GLU A 231 -32.41 17.03 -5.13
C GLU A 231 -31.48 17.65 -4.08
N LYS A 232 -30.47 16.95 -3.57
CA LYS A 232 -29.53 17.48 -2.56
C LYS A 232 -28.67 18.61 -3.12
N PHE A 233 -28.21 18.49 -4.36
CA PHE A 233 -27.46 19.57 -5.03
C PHE A 233 -28.35 20.79 -5.28
N GLN A 234 -29.58 20.56 -5.73
CA GLN A 234 -30.56 21.63 -5.92
C GLN A 234 -30.91 22.32 -4.59
N LEU A 235 -31.02 21.57 -3.50
CA LEU A 235 -31.25 22.08 -2.15
C LEU A 235 -30.12 23.02 -1.71
N VAL A 236 -28.86 22.58 -1.85
CA VAL A 236 -27.68 23.40 -1.55
C VAL A 236 -27.61 24.64 -2.46
N ASN A 237 -27.94 24.50 -3.75
CA ASN A 237 -27.99 25.62 -4.68
C ASN A 237 -29.05 26.66 -4.28
N ALA A 238 -30.24 26.21 -3.86
CA ALA A 238 -31.31 27.09 -3.40
C ALA A 238 -30.97 27.82 -2.10
N ALA A 239 -30.10 27.24 -1.26
CA ALA A 239 -29.64 27.87 -0.02
C ALA A 239 -28.90 29.19 -0.26
N VAL A 240 -28.18 29.32 -1.38
CA VAL A 240 -27.44 30.56 -1.76
C VAL A 240 -28.38 31.75 -1.78
N THR A 241 -29.49 31.63 -2.50
CA THR A 241 -30.50 32.68 -2.65
C THR A 241 -31.37 32.81 -1.40
N LYS A 242 -31.85 31.69 -0.83
CA LYS A 242 -32.73 31.71 0.35
C LYS A 242 -32.08 32.40 1.55
N PHE A 243 -30.82 32.07 1.84
CA PHE A 243 -30.11 32.57 3.03
C PHE A 243 -29.14 33.71 2.74
N GLN A 244 -29.08 34.19 1.48
CA GLN A 244 -28.17 35.24 1.03
C GLN A 244 -26.73 34.97 1.49
N CYS A 245 -26.19 33.82 1.09
CA CYS A 245 -24.86 33.34 1.45
C CYS A 245 -24.01 33.07 0.21
N GLN A 246 -22.70 32.90 0.39
CA GLN A 246 -21.79 32.45 -0.65
C GLN A 246 -21.34 31.02 -0.35
N ILE A 247 -21.64 30.10 -1.25
CA ILE A 247 -21.20 28.71 -1.17
C ILE A 247 -20.17 28.44 -2.26
N ALA A 248 -19.03 27.89 -1.86
CA ALA A 248 -17.98 27.37 -2.71
C ALA A 248 -17.99 25.85 -2.63
N ILE A 249 -17.90 25.13 -3.75
CA ILE A 249 -17.86 23.67 -3.77
C ILE A 249 -16.58 23.21 -4.45
N ASP A 250 -15.84 22.35 -3.78
CA ASP A 250 -14.64 21.71 -4.29
C ASP A 250 -14.98 20.34 -4.89
N TRP A 251 -14.96 20.26 -6.22
CA TRP A 251 -15.20 19.07 -7.00
C TRP A 251 -13.94 18.25 -7.26
N SER A 252 -12.79 18.61 -6.67
CA SER A 252 -11.50 17.95 -6.93
C SER A 252 -11.49 16.45 -6.65
N VAL A 253 -12.42 15.94 -5.84
CA VAL A 253 -12.55 14.52 -5.48
C VAL A 253 -13.57 13.79 -6.38
N LEU A 254 -14.46 14.50 -7.07
CA LEU A 254 -15.51 13.91 -7.90
C LEU A 254 -15.14 13.89 -9.39
N ILE A 255 -15.36 12.74 -10.01
CA ILE A 255 -15.00 12.43 -11.41
C ILE A 255 -16.03 13.00 -12.40
N ASP A 256 -17.26 13.23 -11.94
CA ASP A 256 -18.37 13.67 -12.80
C ASP A 256 -18.75 15.13 -12.49
N SER A 257 -18.29 16.03 -13.35
CA SER A 257 -18.51 17.47 -13.23
C SER A 257 -19.95 17.90 -13.52
N ASP A 258 -20.79 17.02 -14.04
CA ASP A 258 -22.12 17.37 -14.53
C ASP A 258 -23.03 17.83 -13.38
N TYR A 259 -22.76 17.42 -12.14
CA TYR A 259 -23.44 17.94 -10.94
C TYR A 259 -23.12 19.42 -10.64
N ALA A 260 -22.00 19.96 -11.13
CA ALA A 260 -21.74 21.40 -11.04
C ALA A 260 -22.81 22.20 -11.81
N LEU A 261 -23.42 21.62 -12.85
CA LEU A 261 -24.54 22.24 -13.58
C LEU A 261 -25.80 22.36 -12.72
N LEU A 262 -25.95 21.53 -11.68
CA LEU A 262 -27.07 21.60 -10.73
C LEU A 262 -26.89 22.67 -9.65
N THR A 263 -25.69 23.27 -9.57
CA THR A 263 -25.34 24.28 -8.56
C THR A 263 -24.87 25.61 -9.17
N PRO A 264 -25.64 26.23 -10.10
CA PRO A 264 -25.22 27.43 -10.84
C PRO A 264 -25.08 28.68 -9.97
N HIS A 265 -25.64 28.71 -8.77
CA HIS A 265 -25.52 29.84 -7.83
C HIS A 265 -24.32 29.68 -6.88
N CYS A 266 -23.68 28.51 -6.87
CA CYS A 266 -22.46 28.24 -6.09
C CYS A 266 -21.21 28.61 -6.90
N LYS A 267 -20.10 28.87 -6.20
CA LYS A 267 -18.76 28.95 -6.81
C LYS A 267 -18.17 27.54 -6.90
N ASN A 268 -18.12 26.99 -8.10
CA ASN A 268 -17.61 25.64 -8.33
C ASN A 268 -16.11 25.67 -8.63
N TYR A 269 -15.31 24.99 -7.82
CA TYR A 269 -13.86 24.82 -7.96
C TYR A 269 -13.55 23.37 -8.28
N SER A 270 -12.56 23.12 -9.12
CA SER A 270 -12.00 21.78 -9.30
C SER A 270 -10.51 21.89 -9.59
N ALA A 271 -9.69 21.19 -8.80
CA ALA A 271 -8.30 20.92 -9.13
C ALA A 271 -8.17 19.86 -10.23
N VAL A 272 -9.24 19.05 -10.44
CA VAL A 272 -9.36 18.16 -11.59
C VAL A 272 -9.65 19.03 -12.80
N MET A 273 -8.65 19.17 -13.67
CA MET A 273 -8.82 19.84 -14.95
C MET A 273 -9.83 19.05 -15.78
N ASN A 274 -11.06 19.57 -15.83
CA ASN A 274 -12.12 19.05 -16.65
C ASN A 274 -11.82 19.33 -18.12
N ASN A 275 -10.91 18.56 -18.71
CA ASN A 275 -10.73 18.51 -20.14
C ASN A 275 -11.75 17.51 -20.66
N ASN A 276 -12.63 17.98 -21.54
CA ASN A 276 -13.65 17.24 -22.31
C ASN A 276 -13.09 16.12 -23.21
N SER A 277 -12.12 15.33 -22.74
CA SER A 277 -11.72 14.05 -23.31
C SER A 277 -12.00 12.97 -22.28
N ASN A 278 -13.23 12.45 -22.34
CA ASN A 278 -14.00 11.67 -21.37
C ASN A 278 -13.40 10.34 -20.85
N LEU A 279 -12.09 10.11 -20.80
CA LEU A 279 -11.57 8.77 -20.52
C LEU A 279 -10.45 8.67 -19.49
N VAL A 280 -9.86 9.78 -19.02
CA VAL A 280 -8.71 9.69 -18.12
C VAL A 280 -8.75 10.80 -17.07
N VAL A 281 -9.06 10.45 -15.83
CA VAL A 281 -8.97 11.38 -14.69
C VAL A 281 -7.68 11.11 -13.91
N PRO A 282 -6.71 12.05 -13.91
CA PRO A 282 -5.52 11.96 -13.07
C PRO A 282 -5.83 12.33 -11.62
N TYR A 283 -5.34 11.54 -10.68
CA TYR A 283 -5.41 11.75 -9.24
C TYR A 283 -3.99 11.69 -8.66
N LEU A 284 -3.54 12.74 -7.97
CA LEU A 284 -2.20 12.83 -7.41
C LEU A 284 -2.26 12.64 -5.89
N LYS A 285 -1.50 11.66 -5.37
CA LYS A 285 -1.33 11.44 -3.93
C LYS A 285 0.08 10.94 -3.64
N GLU A 286 0.78 11.60 -2.72
CA GLU A 286 2.06 11.12 -2.15
C GLU A 286 3.06 10.60 -3.21
N ASN A 287 3.37 11.42 -4.22
CA ASN A 287 4.27 11.10 -5.34
C ASN A 287 3.75 10.02 -6.32
N GLU A 288 2.53 9.54 -6.14
CA GLU A 288 1.82 8.67 -7.08
C GLU A 288 0.79 9.46 -7.88
N ILE A 289 0.79 9.29 -9.19
CA ILE A 289 -0.30 9.73 -10.06
C ILE A 289 -1.07 8.51 -10.56
N SER A 290 -2.36 8.47 -10.20
CA SER A 290 -3.31 7.44 -10.60
C SER A 290 -4.16 7.94 -11.77
N PHE A 291 -4.25 7.15 -12.82
CA PHE A 291 -5.09 7.41 -13.98
C PHE A 291 -6.24 6.41 -13.99
N PHE A 292 -7.45 6.93 -13.90
CA PHE A 292 -8.66 6.13 -13.94
C PHE A 292 -9.31 6.21 -15.31
N PHE A 293 -9.62 5.04 -15.87
CA PHE A 293 -10.32 4.93 -17.15
C PHE A 293 -11.74 4.43 -16.92
N THR A 294 -12.73 5.29 -17.18
CA THR A 294 -14.16 4.99 -16.99
C THR A 294 -14.92 5.16 -18.31
N PHE A 295 -15.74 4.18 -18.68
CA PHE A 295 -16.70 4.31 -19.77
C PHE A 295 -18.13 4.47 -19.23
N PRO A 296 -18.97 5.32 -19.87
CA PRO A 296 -20.39 5.37 -19.55
C PRO A 296 -21.04 4.00 -19.78
N ARG A 297 -21.72 3.46 -18.76
CA ARG A 297 -22.39 2.14 -18.79
C ARG A 297 -23.39 1.96 -19.94
N ASN A 298 -23.88 3.05 -20.53
CA ASN A 298 -24.90 3.03 -21.58
C ASN A 298 -24.43 2.42 -22.92
N GLN A 299 -23.15 2.02 -23.05
CA GLN A 299 -22.62 1.32 -24.24
C GLN A 299 -22.21 -0.15 -23.97
N MET A 300 -22.53 -0.73 -22.80
CA MET A 300 -22.08 -2.08 -22.41
C MET A 300 -22.78 -3.26 -23.11
N ASN A 301 -23.74 -3.03 -24.01
CA ASN A 301 -24.51 -4.12 -24.65
C ASN A 301 -23.87 -4.73 -25.91
N SER A 302 -22.67 -4.32 -26.30
CA SER A 302 -21.95 -4.92 -27.43
C SER A 302 -20.47 -5.08 -27.08
N SER A 303 -20.00 -6.33 -27.09
CA SER A 303 -18.60 -6.77 -27.21
C SER A 303 -17.53 -5.67 -27.12
N CYS A 304 -16.70 -5.71 -26.06
CA CYS A 304 -15.49 -4.90 -25.85
C CYS A 304 -15.17 -3.96 -27.01
N GLN A 305 -15.68 -2.73 -26.98
CA GLN A 305 -15.16 -1.70 -27.87
C GLN A 305 -13.69 -1.51 -27.49
N LYS A 306 -12.79 -2.05 -28.30
CA LYS A 306 -11.36 -1.77 -28.21
C LYS A 306 -11.21 -0.26 -28.38
N VAL A 307 -10.97 0.46 -27.29
CA VAL A 307 -10.52 1.84 -27.41
C VAL A 307 -9.07 1.79 -27.79
N THR A 308 -8.85 1.78 -29.11
CA THR A 308 -7.54 1.63 -29.74
C THR A 308 -6.68 2.89 -29.62
N HIS A 309 -7.21 4.01 -29.13
CA HIS A 309 -6.50 5.28 -29.14
C HIS A 309 -6.68 6.06 -27.83
N ILE A 310 -6.03 5.59 -26.76
CA ILE A 310 -5.66 6.46 -25.64
C ILE A 310 -4.54 7.38 -26.15
N ASP A 311 -4.78 8.69 -26.14
CA ASP A 311 -3.72 9.68 -26.39
C ASP A 311 -2.83 9.80 -25.15
N PHE A 312 -1.73 9.05 -25.15
CA PHE A 312 -0.77 9.05 -24.06
C PHE A 312 -0.03 10.39 -23.90
N THR A 313 0.00 11.26 -24.91
CA THR A 313 0.72 12.54 -24.85
C THR A 313 0.27 13.39 -23.65
N LYS A 314 -1.05 13.44 -23.41
CA LYS A 314 -1.61 14.19 -22.26
C LYS A 314 -1.27 13.54 -20.92
N ILE A 315 -1.24 12.20 -20.87
CA ILE A 315 -0.86 11.44 -19.67
C ILE A 315 0.62 11.73 -19.35
N GLU A 316 1.49 11.67 -20.36
CA GLU A 316 2.92 11.95 -20.26
C GLU A 316 3.18 13.38 -19.75
N GLU A 317 2.52 14.38 -20.32
CA GLU A 317 2.61 15.78 -19.89
C GLU A 317 2.24 15.95 -18.41
N LYS A 318 1.17 15.28 -17.96
CA LYS A 318 0.72 15.34 -16.55
C LYS A 318 1.73 14.70 -15.60
N ILE A 319 2.28 13.53 -15.96
CA ILE A 319 3.31 12.88 -15.16
C ILE A 319 4.53 13.81 -15.00
N VAL A 320 4.96 14.46 -16.08
CA VAL A 320 6.10 15.39 -16.05
C VAL A 320 5.80 16.61 -15.19
N LEU A 321 4.61 17.20 -15.30
CA LEU A 321 4.20 18.36 -14.49
C LEU A 321 4.15 18.05 -12.99
N CYS A 322 3.73 16.84 -12.62
CA CYS A 322 3.65 16.40 -11.23
C CYS A 322 4.96 15.82 -10.68
N TYR A 323 5.96 15.58 -11.55
CA TYR A 323 7.19 14.85 -11.21
C TYR A 323 6.90 13.55 -10.44
N ALA A 324 5.90 12.78 -10.90
CA ALA A 324 5.42 11.61 -10.19
C ALA A 324 6.32 10.38 -10.46
N PRO A 325 7.08 9.86 -9.48
CA PRO A 325 7.85 8.64 -9.64
C PRO A 325 7.00 7.37 -9.73
N HIS A 326 5.78 7.40 -9.18
CA HIS A 326 4.88 6.24 -9.22
C HIS A 326 3.69 6.56 -10.11
N VAL A 327 3.42 5.70 -11.07
CA VAL A 327 2.30 5.84 -12.01
C VAL A 327 1.40 4.63 -11.87
N LYS A 328 0.11 4.86 -11.65
CA LYS A 328 -0.87 3.80 -11.48
C LYS A 328 -1.96 3.92 -12.54
N PHE A 329 -2.23 2.85 -13.26
CA PHE A 329 -3.32 2.76 -14.23
C PHE A 329 -4.40 1.85 -13.67
N LEU A 330 -5.60 2.41 -13.48
CA LEU A 330 -6.78 1.69 -12.99
C LEU A 330 -7.75 1.47 -14.15
N ILE A 331 -7.84 0.22 -14.57
CA ILE A 331 -8.53 -0.22 -15.80
C ILE A 331 -9.88 -0.84 -15.41
N GLN A 332 -10.88 -0.71 -16.29
CA GLN A 332 -12.20 -1.35 -16.18
C GLN A 332 -12.67 -1.84 -17.55
N HIS A 333 -12.72 -3.15 -17.76
CA HIS A 333 -13.28 -3.80 -18.96
C HIS A 333 -12.65 -3.42 -20.32
N PHE A 334 -11.35 -3.10 -20.39
CA PHE A 334 -10.68 -2.84 -21.67
C PHE A 334 -9.20 -3.27 -21.73
N GLU A 335 -8.64 -3.17 -22.93
CA GLU A 335 -7.24 -3.43 -23.29
C GLU A 335 -6.44 -2.12 -23.24
N ILE A 336 -5.49 -1.96 -22.30
CA ILE A 336 -4.55 -0.84 -22.32
C ILE A 336 -3.33 -1.21 -23.17
N ASN A 337 -2.92 -0.33 -24.08
CA ASN A 337 -1.74 -0.55 -24.89
C ASN A 337 -0.62 0.44 -24.56
N LEU A 338 0.28 0.05 -23.65
CA LEU A 338 1.40 0.89 -23.23
C LEU A 338 2.55 0.92 -24.25
N ILE A 339 2.43 0.27 -25.42
CA ILE A 339 3.51 0.27 -26.43
C ILE A 339 3.79 1.68 -26.95
N ALA A 340 2.75 2.51 -27.08
CA ALA A 340 2.87 3.90 -27.53
C ALA A 340 3.25 4.88 -26.40
N PHE A 341 3.24 4.42 -25.14
CA PHE A 341 3.47 5.28 -23.97
C PHE A 341 4.95 5.58 -23.79
N LYS A 342 5.33 6.85 -23.91
CA LYS A 342 6.69 7.34 -23.67
C LYS A 342 6.88 7.62 -22.20
N ILE A 343 7.42 6.64 -21.49
CA ILE A 343 7.66 6.70 -20.05
C ILE A 343 8.57 7.90 -19.72
N PRO A 344 8.09 8.89 -18.94
CA PRO A 344 8.92 10.01 -18.51
C PRO A 344 10.06 9.56 -17.58
N ARG A 345 11.20 10.26 -17.63
CA ARG A 345 12.41 9.89 -16.86
C ARG A 345 12.24 9.88 -15.34
N CYS A 346 11.26 10.61 -14.82
CA CYS A 346 10.97 10.64 -13.40
C CYS A 346 10.30 9.35 -12.90
N VAL A 347 9.69 8.55 -13.79
CA VAL A 347 8.92 7.35 -13.43
C VAL A 347 9.85 6.20 -13.07
N GLU A 348 9.72 5.71 -11.84
CA GLU A 348 10.44 4.55 -11.32
C GLU A 348 9.55 3.31 -11.22
N GLU A 349 8.24 3.51 -11.00
CA GLU A 349 7.27 2.44 -10.77
C GLU A 349 6.01 2.61 -11.61
N ILE A 350 5.56 1.52 -12.23
CA ILE A 350 4.25 1.44 -12.89
C ILE A 350 3.44 0.34 -12.22
N THR A 351 2.21 0.69 -11.84
CA THR A 351 1.18 -0.25 -11.38
C THR A 351 0.04 -0.29 -12.38
N VAL A 352 -0.38 -1.48 -12.78
CA VAL A 352 -1.56 -1.71 -13.61
C VAL A 352 -2.52 -2.61 -12.84
N ASP A 353 -3.74 -2.15 -12.61
CA ASP A 353 -4.71 -2.88 -11.81
C ASP A 353 -6.12 -2.79 -12.38
N ASP A 354 -6.84 -3.92 -12.38
CA ASP A 354 -8.28 -3.94 -12.67
C ASP A 354 -9.05 -3.54 -11.41
N SER A 355 -9.80 -2.45 -11.49
CA SER A 355 -10.47 -1.85 -10.33
C SER A 355 -11.76 -2.56 -9.91
N GLU A 356 -12.34 -3.46 -10.72
CA GLU A 356 -13.58 -4.18 -10.37
C GLU A 356 -13.43 -5.71 -10.30
N ARG A 357 -14.18 -6.32 -9.36
CA ARG A 357 -14.28 -7.78 -9.16
C ARG A 357 -15.25 -8.41 -10.19
N CYS A 358 -15.05 -8.17 -11.48
CA CYS A 358 -15.91 -8.76 -12.49
C CYS A 358 -15.39 -10.14 -12.92
N ASN A 359 -16.14 -11.18 -12.56
CA ASN A 359 -15.77 -12.59 -12.70
C ASN A 359 -15.75 -13.13 -14.14
N THR A 360 -15.96 -12.32 -15.18
CA THR A 360 -16.25 -12.84 -16.53
C THR A 360 -15.39 -12.31 -17.67
N GLN A 361 -14.69 -11.17 -17.54
CA GLN A 361 -13.82 -10.63 -18.58
C GLN A 361 -12.56 -10.00 -17.97
N THR A 362 -11.39 -10.57 -18.24
CA THR A 362 -10.10 -10.08 -17.74
C THR A 362 -9.65 -8.87 -18.55
N CYS A 363 -9.36 -7.75 -17.89
CA CYS A 363 -8.64 -6.63 -18.51
C CYS A 363 -7.28 -7.08 -19.05
N THR A 364 -6.80 -6.46 -20.12
CA THR A 364 -5.51 -6.81 -20.74
C THR A 364 -4.59 -5.60 -20.85
N CYS A 365 -3.29 -5.81 -20.69
CA CYS A 365 -2.27 -4.75 -20.77
C CYS A 365 -1.14 -5.17 -21.71
N HIS A 366 -0.85 -4.36 -22.72
CA HIS A 366 0.30 -4.56 -23.61
C HIS A 366 1.48 -3.76 -23.08
N ILE A 367 2.57 -4.45 -22.74
CA ILE A 367 3.78 -3.87 -22.19
C ILE A 367 4.85 -3.70 -23.29
N PRO A 368 5.51 -2.54 -23.40
CA PRO A 368 6.58 -2.32 -24.37
C PRO A 368 7.86 -3.10 -24.03
N GLU A 369 8.61 -3.50 -25.07
CA GLU A 369 9.93 -4.16 -24.94
C GLU A 369 10.97 -3.26 -24.23
N ASN A 370 10.90 -1.96 -24.48
CA ASN A 370 11.81 -0.94 -23.94
C ASN A 370 11.30 -0.33 -22.63
N LEU A 371 10.39 -1.00 -21.92
CA LEU A 371 9.90 -0.58 -20.60
C LEU A 371 11.10 -0.36 -19.66
N SER A 372 11.38 0.90 -19.35
CA SER A 372 12.56 1.34 -18.60
C SER A 372 12.16 1.95 -17.26
N ILE A 373 11.67 1.08 -16.38
CA ILE A 373 11.24 1.40 -15.01
C ILE A 373 11.88 0.40 -14.06
N ARG A 374 12.05 0.78 -12.80
CA ARG A 374 12.62 -0.09 -11.78
C ARG A 374 11.66 -1.20 -11.36
N LYS A 375 10.38 -0.84 -11.18
CA LYS A 375 9.35 -1.74 -10.63
C LYS A 375 8.08 -1.76 -11.46
N LEU A 376 7.56 -2.96 -11.68
CA LEU A 376 6.28 -3.21 -12.34
C LEU A 376 5.38 -4.03 -11.41
N ASN A 377 4.19 -3.53 -11.14
CA ASN A 377 3.13 -4.32 -10.49
C ASN A 377 1.97 -4.49 -11.47
N VAL A 378 1.50 -5.73 -11.62
CA VAL A 378 0.29 -6.02 -12.38
C VAL A 378 -0.63 -6.88 -11.55
N SER A 379 -1.87 -6.43 -11.36
CA SER A 379 -2.88 -7.18 -10.64
C SER A 379 -4.18 -7.30 -11.43
N ARG A 380 -4.77 -8.50 -11.41
CA ARG A 380 -6.07 -8.81 -12.00
C ARG A 380 -6.16 -8.46 -13.50
N CYS A 381 -5.04 -8.52 -14.22
CA CYS A 381 -4.96 -8.20 -15.64
C CYS A 381 -4.15 -9.28 -16.38
N GLY A 382 -4.58 -9.60 -17.60
CA GLY A 382 -3.76 -10.34 -18.56
C GLY A 382 -2.67 -9.43 -19.13
N VAL A 383 -1.48 -9.95 -19.36
CA VAL A 383 -0.37 -9.16 -19.92
C VAL A 383 0.06 -9.73 -21.25
N PHE A 384 0.11 -8.85 -22.24
CA PHE A 384 0.74 -9.06 -23.53
C PHE A 384 2.10 -8.38 -23.56
N TYR A 385 3.09 -9.08 -24.09
CA TYR A 385 4.42 -8.54 -24.30
C TYR A 385 4.97 -9.07 -25.60
N ASN A 386 5.81 -8.25 -26.23
CA ASN A 386 6.66 -8.69 -27.32
C ASN A 386 8.07 -8.86 -26.72
N GLY A 387 8.79 -9.90 -27.11
CA GLY A 387 10.20 -10.07 -26.73
C GLY A 387 10.51 -10.13 -25.23
N ASN A 388 11.76 -9.80 -24.90
CA ASN A 388 12.31 -9.81 -23.56
C ASN A 388 12.41 -8.38 -23.00
N ILE A 389 11.97 -8.18 -21.77
CA ILE A 389 12.03 -6.92 -21.04
C ILE A 389 13.27 -6.93 -20.15
N LYS A 390 14.19 -6.00 -20.40
CA LYS A 390 15.55 -6.01 -19.81
C LYS A 390 15.76 -5.06 -18.65
N ASN A 391 14.95 -4.00 -18.54
CA ASN A 391 15.26 -2.88 -17.65
C ASN A 391 14.42 -2.87 -16.37
N VAL A 392 13.57 -3.89 -16.16
CA VAL A 392 12.76 -4.04 -14.95
C VAL A 392 13.49 -4.92 -13.95
N GLU A 393 13.73 -4.38 -12.75
CA GLU A 393 14.43 -5.08 -11.67
C GLU A 393 13.45 -5.81 -10.73
N ARG A 394 12.25 -5.26 -10.53
CA ARG A 394 11.24 -5.80 -9.60
C ARG A 394 9.91 -6.02 -10.29
N VAL A 395 9.35 -7.21 -10.16
CA VAL A 395 8.09 -7.59 -10.79
C VAL A 395 7.18 -8.25 -9.75
N SER A 396 5.97 -7.71 -9.57
CA SER A 396 4.91 -8.33 -8.77
C SER A 396 3.69 -8.60 -9.64
N LEU A 397 3.28 -9.87 -9.72
CA LEU A 397 2.14 -10.33 -10.53
C LEU A 397 1.11 -10.99 -9.62
N ASN A 398 -0.14 -10.51 -9.66
CA ASN A 398 -1.23 -11.05 -8.85
C ASN A 398 -2.48 -11.33 -9.69
N ASN A 399 -3.02 -12.55 -9.65
CA ASN A 399 -4.18 -12.97 -10.44
C ASN A 399 -3.98 -12.67 -11.94
N PHE A 400 -2.91 -13.26 -12.47
CA PHE A 400 -2.33 -12.94 -13.77
C PHE A 400 -2.56 -14.09 -14.76
N SER A 401 -2.91 -13.75 -16.00
CA SER A 401 -2.92 -14.66 -17.14
C SER A 401 -1.92 -14.16 -18.20
N SER A 402 -0.83 -14.89 -18.45
CA SER A 402 0.06 -14.57 -19.57
C SER A 402 -0.61 -14.96 -20.88
N LEU A 403 -0.82 -13.99 -21.77
CA LEU A 403 -1.27 -14.25 -23.14
C LEU A 403 -0.09 -13.99 -24.08
N LYS A 404 0.53 -15.07 -24.60
CA LYS A 404 1.65 -14.98 -25.53
C LYS A 404 1.18 -14.62 -26.95
N LYS A 405 1.89 -13.65 -27.55
CA LYS A 405 2.08 -13.35 -28.98
C LYS A 405 0.86 -13.50 -29.89
N ASP A 406 0.39 -12.38 -30.44
CA ASP A 406 -0.48 -12.36 -31.62
C ASP A 406 0.13 -13.27 -32.70
N ARG A 407 -0.53 -14.40 -32.98
CA ARG A 407 -0.14 -15.40 -33.98
C ARG A 407 -0.48 -14.96 -35.41
N ASN A 408 -0.53 -13.66 -35.69
CA ASN A 408 -0.91 -13.14 -37.01
C ASN A 408 0.27 -13.09 -38.00
N ASN A 409 1.16 -14.08 -37.96
CA ASN A 409 2.03 -14.42 -39.09
C ASN A 409 2.36 -15.91 -39.02
N GLU A 410 1.48 -16.71 -39.61
CA GLU A 410 1.85 -18.03 -40.12
C GLU A 410 3.03 -17.90 -41.11
N ILE A 411 3.77 -19.00 -41.25
CA ILE A 411 4.85 -19.23 -42.23
C ILE A 411 6.23 -18.63 -41.85
N SER A 412 6.85 -19.22 -40.83
CA SER A 412 8.24 -19.68 -41.02
C SER A 412 8.45 -20.96 -40.24
N GLN A 413 8.56 -22.08 -40.97
CA GLN A 413 8.93 -23.40 -40.45
C GLN A 413 10.41 -23.47 -40.01
N ILE A 414 10.94 -22.41 -39.39
CA ILE A 414 12.30 -22.39 -38.88
C ILE A 414 12.21 -22.55 -37.37
N LYS A 415 12.32 -23.81 -36.91
CA LYS A 415 12.54 -24.14 -35.50
C LYS A 415 13.96 -23.70 -35.12
N TYR A 416 14.09 -22.53 -34.50
CA TYR A 416 15.35 -22.11 -33.92
C TYR A 416 15.61 -22.91 -32.63
N TRP A 417 16.78 -23.54 -32.53
CA TRP A 417 17.33 -24.07 -31.28
C TRP A 417 17.75 -22.90 -30.38
N LYS A 418 16.78 -22.28 -29.70
CA LYS A 418 17.04 -21.37 -28.58
C LYS A 418 16.16 -21.79 -27.40
N LYS A 419 16.74 -21.92 -26.22
CA LYS A 419 16.01 -21.88 -24.94
C LYS A 419 15.34 -20.50 -24.85
N SER A 420 14.14 -20.34 -25.40
CA SER A 420 13.32 -19.17 -25.10
C SER A 420 12.71 -19.39 -23.72
N SER A 421 13.15 -18.64 -22.71
CA SER A 421 12.38 -18.55 -21.46
C SER A 421 10.98 -18.05 -21.82
N GLU A 422 9.95 -18.73 -21.30
CA GLU A 422 8.57 -18.27 -21.53
C GLU A 422 8.25 -16.99 -20.75
N PHE A 423 9.07 -16.68 -19.75
CA PHE A 423 8.94 -15.50 -18.91
C PHE A 423 9.70 -14.30 -19.53
N PRO A 424 9.07 -13.11 -19.65
CA PRO A 424 9.63 -11.99 -20.41
C PRO A 424 10.69 -11.16 -19.67
N PHE A 425 10.69 -11.16 -18.33
CA PHE A 425 11.57 -10.29 -17.54
C PHE A 425 12.89 -11.00 -17.25
N ILE A 426 13.91 -10.75 -18.08
CA ILE A 426 15.16 -11.55 -18.04
C ILE A 426 16.19 -11.09 -17.00
N ASN A 427 16.13 -9.81 -16.58
CA ASN A 427 17.07 -9.22 -15.62
C ASN A 427 16.44 -8.95 -14.25
N VAL A 428 15.26 -9.54 -13.99
CA VAL A 428 14.56 -9.36 -12.73
C VAL A 428 15.42 -9.85 -11.55
N ARG A 429 15.47 -9.05 -10.48
CA ARG A 429 16.15 -9.35 -9.21
C ARG A 429 15.16 -9.76 -8.13
N GLU A 430 13.94 -9.22 -8.15
CA GLU A 430 12.87 -9.57 -7.20
C GLU A 430 11.60 -9.94 -7.96
N LEU A 431 11.10 -11.15 -7.74
CA LEU A 431 9.88 -11.66 -8.36
C LEU A 431 8.86 -12.12 -7.31
N GLU A 432 7.66 -11.57 -7.39
CA GLU A 432 6.51 -11.98 -6.57
C GLU A 432 5.37 -12.46 -7.47
N LEU A 433 4.89 -13.68 -7.21
CA LEU A 433 3.80 -14.32 -7.92
C LEU A 433 2.69 -14.69 -6.93
N LYS A 434 1.47 -14.24 -7.21
CA LYS A 434 0.31 -14.51 -6.35
C LYS A 434 -0.92 -14.91 -7.15
N ASN A 435 -1.62 -15.97 -6.75
CA ASN A 435 -2.84 -16.43 -7.44
C ASN A 435 -2.63 -16.66 -8.96
N ILE A 436 -1.54 -17.30 -9.36
CA ILE A 436 -1.20 -17.52 -10.78
C ILE A 436 -1.33 -19.00 -11.13
N GLN A 437 -1.75 -19.30 -12.37
CA GLN A 437 -1.81 -20.65 -12.91
C GLN A 437 -0.93 -20.80 -14.15
N ASN A 438 -0.34 -21.99 -14.32
CA ASN A 438 0.34 -22.42 -15.57
C ASN A 438 1.51 -21.52 -15.98
N ILE A 439 2.46 -21.27 -15.08
CA ILE A 439 3.63 -20.41 -15.37
C ILE A 439 4.93 -21.22 -15.41
N LYS A 440 5.76 -20.95 -16.42
CA LYS A 440 7.10 -21.53 -16.56
C LYS A 440 8.16 -20.44 -16.53
N ILE A 441 9.02 -20.52 -15.52
CA ILE A 441 10.11 -19.58 -15.27
C ILE A 441 11.41 -20.33 -15.52
N GLY A 442 12.11 -19.94 -16.58
CA GLY A 442 13.44 -20.46 -16.89
C GLY A 442 14.50 -19.96 -15.90
N ALA A 443 15.76 -20.29 -16.16
CA ALA A 443 16.87 -19.76 -15.38
C ALA A 443 16.98 -18.23 -15.56
N LEU A 444 16.92 -17.50 -14.45
CA LEU A 444 17.06 -16.05 -14.38
C LEU A 444 18.33 -15.73 -13.58
N ASP A 445 19.43 -15.35 -14.22
CA ASP A 445 20.76 -15.26 -13.59
C ASP A 445 20.88 -14.18 -12.51
N ASN A 446 20.01 -13.16 -12.57
CA ASN A 446 20.01 -12.00 -11.67
C ASN A 446 18.98 -12.11 -10.54
N LEU A 447 18.16 -13.15 -10.51
CA LEU A 447 17.11 -13.31 -9.50
C LEU A 447 17.75 -13.51 -8.11
N GLU A 448 17.35 -12.67 -7.15
CA GLU A 448 17.83 -12.66 -5.77
C GLU A 448 16.72 -12.95 -4.76
N VAL A 449 15.47 -12.60 -5.08
CA VAL A 449 14.29 -12.83 -4.23
C VAL A 449 13.15 -13.43 -5.05
N LEU A 450 12.55 -14.51 -4.53
CA LEU A 450 11.38 -15.14 -5.15
C LEU A 450 10.30 -15.41 -4.10
N LYS A 451 9.09 -14.90 -4.33
CA LYS A 451 7.91 -15.17 -3.50
C LYS A 451 6.81 -15.76 -4.36
N ILE A 452 6.29 -16.93 -3.97
CA ILE A 452 5.20 -17.61 -4.66
C ILE A 452 4.13 -17.95 -3.63
N ASP A 453 2.92 -17.44 -3.83
CA ASP A 453 1.76 -17.66 -2.96
C ASP A 453 0.52 -18.01 -3.78
N LYS A 454 -0.23 -19.03 -3.35
CA LYS A 454 -1.52 -19.43 -3.96
C LYS A 454 -1.45 -19.73 -5.47
N CYS A 455 -0.37 -20.36 -5.92
CA CYS A 455 -0.16 -20.63 -7.35
C CYS A 455 -0.35 -22.11 -7.71
N ASP A 456 -0.77 -22.39 -8.93
CA ASP A 456 -0.97 -23.76 -9.44
C ASP A 456 -0.19 -24.01 -10.75
N ASN A 457 0.33 -25.23 -10.91
CA ASN A 457 1.10 -25.64 -12.08
C ASN A 457 2.26 -24.69 -12.42
N VAL A 458 3.09 -24.38 -11.42
CA VAL A 458 4.30 -23.55 -11.56
C VAL A 458 5.50 -24.44 -11.85
N SER A 459 6.29 -24.09 -12.86
CA SER A 459 7.62 -24.68 -13.06
C SER A 459 8.68 -23.60 -12.99
N CYS A 460 9.62 -23.70 -12.05
CA CYS A 460 10.58 -22.62 -11.80
C CYS A 460 12.00 -23.14 -11.56
N TYR A 461 12.99 -22.47 -12.15
CA TYR A 461 14.40 -22.62 -11.80
C TYR A 461 14.81 -21.53 -10.79
N VAL A 462 15.32 -21.96 -9.64
CA VAL A 462 15.83 -21.11 -8.57
C VAL A 462 17.36 -21.18 -8.58
N ASN A 463 18.01 -20.06 -8.90
CA ASN A 463 19.48 -19.98 -8.93
C ASN A 463 20.06 -19.89 -7.50
N GLU A 464 21.38 -20.03 -7.37
CA GLU A 464 22.08 -20.00 -6.07
C GLU A 464 21.90 -18.71 -5.27
N LYS A 465 21.76 -17.53 -5.92
CA LYS A 465 21.54 -16.25 -5.22
C LYS A 465 20.12 -16.19 -4.66
N CYS A 466 19.14 -16.61 -5.44
CA CYS A 466 17.72 -16.61 -5.10
C CYS A 466 17.40 -17.61 -3.98
N ALA A 467 18.10 -18.74 -3.93
CA ALA A 467 17.86 -19.78 -2.93
C ALA A 467 18.06 -19.31 -1.47
N LYS A 468 18.70 -18.15 -1.25
CA LYS A 468 18.83 -17.52 0.07
C LYS A 468 17.56 -16.80 0.54
N TYR A 469 16.76 -16.28 -0.40
CA TYR A 469 15.57 -15.47 -0.12
C TYR A 469 14.40 -15.92 -0.99
N PHE A 470 14.04 -17.20 -0.89
CA PHE A 470 12.87 -17.75 -1.58
C PHE A 470 11.79 -18.17 -0.58
N SER A 471 10.53 -18.02 -0.96
CA SER A 471 9.36 -18.40 -0.15
C SER A 471 8.30 -18.99 -1.06
N VAL A 472 7.83 -20.20 -0.73
CA VAL A 472 6.81 -20.91 -1.49
C VAL A 472 5.71 -21.39 -0.54
N GLU A 473 4.51 -20.81 -0.68
CA GLU A 473 3.36 -21.11 0.16
C GLU A 473 2.11 -21.34 -0.67
N ASN A 474 1.21 -22.21 -0.20
CA ASN A 474 -0.10 -22.43 -0.81
C ASN A 474 -0.03 -22.83 -2.30
N THR A 475 0.96 -23.64 -2.71
CA THR A 475 1.16 -24.00 -4.13
C THR A 475 0.73 -25.42 -4.45
N SER A 476 0.22 -25.64 -5.66
CA SER A 476 -0.19 -26.98 -6.13
C SER A 476 0.41 -27.38 -7.48
N ASN A 477 0.58 -28.68 -7.71
CA ASN A 477 1.01 -29.28 -8.98
C ASN A 477 2.29 -28.65 -9.56
N SER A 478 3.23 -28.26 -8.69
CA SER A 478 4.35 -27.38 -9.05
C SER A 478 5.70 -28.09 -8.97
N THR A 479 6.63 -27.70 -9.83
CA THR A 479 7.99 -28.25 -9.92
C THR A 479 9.05 -27.16 -9.74
N PHE A 480 9.97 -27.37 -8.80
CA PHE A 480 11.07 -26.45 -8.51
C PHE A 480 12.43 -27.12 -8.72
N TYR A 481 13.27 -26.48 -9.54
CA TYR A 481 14.66 -26.85 -9.77
C TYR A 481 15.54 -25.87 -9.00
N ILE A 482 16.19 -26.31 -7.92
CA ILE A 482 16.83 -25.42 -6.95
C ILE A 482 18.32 -25.68 -6.90
N ASP A 483 19.10 -24.67 -7.27
CA ASP A 483 20.52 -24.60 -6.98
C ASP A 483 20.71 -24.13 -5.54
N ALA A 484 21.00 -25.06 -4.63
CA ALA A 484 21.03 -24.80 -3.19
C ALA A 484 22.43 -24.42 -2.66
N ASN A 485 23.41 -24.13 -3.53
CA ASN A 485 24.82 -23.92 -3.15
C ASN A 485 25.04 -22.87 -2.04
N LYS A 486 24.17 -21.86 -1.95
CA LYS A 486 24.26 -20.74 -0.99
C LYS A 486 23.07 -20.66 -0.03
N SER A 487 22.26 -21.72 0.07
CA SER A 487 21.07 -21.74 0.92
C SER A 487 21.30 -22.53 2.21
N ASP A 488 20.93 -21.91 3.34
CA ASP A 488 20.94 -22.54 4.66
C ASP A 488 19.62 -23.27 4.94
N VAL A 489 18.50 -22.77 4.41
CA VAL A 489 17.15 -23.27 4.69
C VAL A 489 16.29 -23.20 3.44
N LEU A 490 15.64 -24.32 3.12
CA LEU A 490 14.60 -24.44 2.12
C LEU A 490 13.28 -24.78 2.81
N GLU A 491 12.31 -23.87 2.75
CA GLU A 491 11.03 -24.01 3.45
C GLU A 491 9.84 -23.97 2.48
N PHE A 492 8.91 -24.92 2.65
CA PHE A 492 7.66 -25.01 1.89
C PHE A 492 6.48 -25.21 2.83
N LYS A 493 5.39 -24.47 2.60
CA LYS A 493 4.20 -24.47 3.47
C LYS A 493 2.90 -24.65 2.70
N ASN A 494 2.01 -25.48 3.22
CA ASN A 494 0.66 -25.70 2.68
C ASN A 494 0.65 -26.02 1.17
N CYS A 495 1.55 -26.91 0.72
CA CYS A 495 1.73 -27.20 -0.70
C CYS A 495 1.28 -28.62 -1.06
N LYS A 496 0.78 -28.82 -2.29
CA LYS A 496 0.26 -30.12 -2.74
C LYS A 496 0.85 -30.55 -4.08
N ALA A 497 1.15 -31.84 -4.24
CA ALA A 497 1.68 -32.40 -5.48
C ALA A 497 2.95 -31.65 -5.97
N LEU A 498 3.91 -31.47 -5.04
CA LEU A 498 5.17 -30.78 -5.34
C LEU A 498 6.22 -31.75 -5.87
N THR A 499 7.02 -31.29 -6.83
CA THR A 499 8.27 -31.95 -7.22
C THR A 499 9.45 -31.01 -7.01
N LEU A 500 10.38 -31.40 -6.15
CA LEU A 500 11.57 -30.64 -5.82
C LEU A 500 12.81 -31.35 -6.38
N VAL A 501 13.61 -30.66 -7.17
CA VAL A 501 14.88 -31.16 -7.70
C VAL A 501 15.99 -30.24 -7.21
N ILE A 502 16.83 -30.74 -6.30
CA ILE A 502 17.85 -29.96 -5.59
C ILE A 502 19.25 -30.42 -6.04
N PHE A 503 20.08 -29.49 -6.52
CA PHE A 503 21.41 -29.76 -7.10
C PHE A 503 22.48 -28.74 -6.67
N ASN A 504 23.74 -28.97 -7.08
CA ASN A 504 24.93 -28.12 -6.85
C ASN A 504 25.19 -27.77 -5.38
N THR A 505 25.42 -28.78 -4.55
CA THR A 505 25.38 -28.52 -3.11
C THR A 505 26.69 -28.79 -2.38
N LYS A 506 27.07 -27.82 -1.56
CA LYS A 506 27.76 -28.10 -0.30
C LYS A 506 26.70 -28.50 0.74
N LEU A 507 25.99 -29.61 0.50
CA LEU A 507 24.74 -29.98 1.19
C LEU A 507 24.88 -30.28 2.69
N SER A 508 26.10 -30.30 3.23
CA SER A 508 26.37 -30.44 4.67
C SER A 508 25.84 -29.29 5.52
N HIS A 509 25.19 -28.27 4.94
CA HIS A 509 24.66 -27.11 5.66
C HIS A 509 23.19 -26.75 5.38
N THR A 510 22.54 -27.36 4.37
CA THR A 510 21.18 -26.97 3.98
C THR A 510 20.11 -27.76 4.74
N ASN A 511 19.12 -27.06 5.30
CA ASN A 511 17.99 -27.64 6.00
C ASN A 511 16.74 -27.60 5.11
N LEU A 512 16.07 -28.73 4.91
CA LEU A 512 14.80 -28.81 4.17
C LEU A 512 13.64 -28.95 5.16
N ALA A 513 12.66 -28.04 5.07
CA ALA A 513 11.49 -28.03 5.93
C ALA A 513 10.19 -28.03 5.12
N LEU A 514 9.32 -29.01 5.40
CA LEU A 514 8.02 -29.20 4.77
C LEU A 514 6.92 -29.14 5.83
N PHE A 515 6.02 -28.17 5.69
CA PHE A 515 4.93 -27.94 6.64
C PHE A 515 3.58 -28.04 5.94
N VAL A 516 2.71 -28.94 6.42
CA VAL A 516 1.34 -29.12 5.87
C VAL A 516 1.39 -29.40 4.37
N CYS A 517 2.28 -30.28 3.92
CA CYS A 517 2.47 -30.57 2.50
C CYS A 517 2.00 -31.97 2.14
N ASP A 518 1.33 -32.14 1.00
CA ASP A 518 0.82 -33.44 0.54
C ASP A 518 1.42 -33.83 -0.82
N LEU A 519 1.70 -35.12 -1.02
CA LEU A 519 2.18 -35.69 -2.29
C LEU A 519 3.48 -35.03 -2.78
N VAL A 520 4.47 -34.92 -1.91
CA VAL A 520 5.75 -34.24 -2.22
C VAL A 520 6.77 -35.25 -2.72
N LYS A 521 7.37 -34.98 -3.88
CA LYS A 521 8.51 -35.73 -4.43
C LYS A 521 9.78 -34.89 -4.33
N VAL A 522 10.84 -35.46 -3.78
CA VAL A 522 12.14 -34.79 -3.66
C VAL A 522 13.22 -35.63 -4.34
N ASP A 523 14.00 -35.00 -5.22
CA ASP A 523 15.23 -35.54 -5.79
C ASP A 523 16.41 -34.65 -5.34
N ILE A 524 17.42 -35.27 -4.76
CA ILE A 524 18.62 -34.62 -4.22
C ILE A 524 19.83 -35.23 -4.91
N GLU A 525 20.54 -34.45 -5.72
CA GLU A 525 21.62 -34.96 -6.57
C GLU A 525 22.80 -35.56 -5.78
N ASN A 526 23.25 -34.87 -4.74
CA ASN A 526 24.44 -35.24 -3.96
C ASN A 526 24.17 -36.26 -2.83
N LYS A 527 22.93 -36.76 -2.68
CA LYS A 527 22.53 -37.82 -1.73
C LYS A 527 22.82 -37.58 -0.24
N GLU A 528 23.24 -36.38 0.14
CA GLU A 528 23.47 -35.97 1.53
C GLU A 528 22.74 -34.65 1.79
N CYS A 529 22.27 -34.41 3.02
CA CYS A 529 21.62 -33.16 3.42
C CYS A 529 21.76 -32.95 4.93
N GLN A 530 21.86 -31.70 5.41
CA GLN A 530 22.04 -31.45 6.84
C GLN A 530 20.80 -31.87 7.64
N SER A 531 19.61 -31.40 7.27
CA SER A 531 18.39 -31.84 7.95
C SER A 531 17.17 -31.90 7.04
N LEU A 532 16.25 -32.78 7.44
CA LEU A 532 14.90 -32.86 6.88
C LEU A 532 13.89 -32.79 8.03
N CYS A 533 13.01 -31.79 7.98
CA CYS A 533 11.93 -31.59 8.92
C CYS A 533 10.59 -31.67 8.19
N VAL A 534 9.73 -32.60 8.60
CA VAL A 534 8.44 -32.87 7.96
C VAL A 534 7.35 -32.83 9.01
N ILE A 535 6.43 -31.88 8.90
CA ILE A 535 5.40 -31.61 9.90
C ILE A 535 4.02 -31.59 9.24
N ASN A 536 3.07 -32.35 9.79
CA ASN A 536 1.68 -32.45 9.33
C ASN A 536 1.54 -32.70 7.81
N SER A 537 2.45 -33.50 7.23
CA SER A 537 2.59 -33.67 5.78
C SER A 537 2.38 -35.13 5.37
N ASN A 538 1.81 -35.39 4.19
CA ASN A 538 1.48 -36.75 3.75
C ASN A 538 2.15 -37.17 2.44
N ASP A 539 2.50 -38.45 2.35
CA ASP A 539 3.08 -39.11 1.17
C ASP A 539 4.32 -38.37 0.61
N LEU A 540 5.30 -38.15 1.49
CA LEU A 540 6.62 -37.68 1.08
C LEU A 540 7.40 -38.82 0.40
N GLN A 541 7.89 -38.57 -0.81
CA GLN A 541 8.69 -39.53 -1.58
C GLN A 541 10.08 -38.97 -1.86
N ILE A 542 11.11 -39.65 -1.35
CA ILE A 542 12.50 -39.34 -1.70
C ILE A 542 12.94 -40.31 -2.80
N THR A 543 13.21 -39.77 -3.99
CA THR A 543 13.40 -40.57 -5.22
C THR A 543 14.76 -41.25 -5.33
N ARG A 544 15.76 -40.81 -4.55
CA ARG A 544 17.11 -41.42 -4.47
C ARG A 544 17.49 -41.62 -3.02
N ASN A 545 18.26 -42.66 -2.73
CA ASN A 545 18.80 -42.90 -1.39
C ASN A 545 19.54 -41.64 -0.90
N CYS A 546 19.07 -41.05 0.20
CA CYS A 546 19.61 -39.81 0.76
C CYS A 546 19.91 -40.00 2.24
N THR A 547 21.08 -39.52 2.68
CA THR A 547 21.50 -39.53 4.09
C THR A 547 21.34 -38.13 4.69
N PHE A 548 20.73 -38.05 5.86
CA PHE A 548 20.53 -36.81 6.61
C PHE A 548 21.36 -36.83 7.90
N LYS A 549 21.84 -35.68 8.37
CA LYS A 549 22.37 -35.62 9.73
C LYS A 549 21.24 -35.71 10.74
N THR A 550 20.21 -34.87 10.57
CA THR A 550 19.03 -34.85 11.43
C THR A 550 17.75 -35.03 10.62
N LEU A 551 16.91 -36.00 11.01
CA LEU A 551 15.61 -36.27 10.44
C LEU A 551 14.54 -36.08 11.51
N LYS A 552 13.58 -35.18 11.26
CA LYS A 552 12.45 -34.92 12.15
C LYS A 552 11.13 -35.12 11.41
N ILE A 553 10.27 -35.97 11.94
CA ILE A 553 8.97 -36.28 11.38
C ILE A 553 7.91 -36.15 12.47
N VAL A 554 6.95 -35.26 12.25
CA VAL A 554 5.87 -34.97 13.21
C VAL A 554 4.53 -35.14 12.52
N ASN A 555 3.70 -36.07 13.02
CA ASN A 555 2.34 -36.30 12.51
C ASN A 555 2.28 -36.33 10.97
N SER A 556 3.18 -37.09 10.37
CA SER A 556 3.41 -37.11 8.92
C SER A 556 3.62 -38.52 8.40
N THR A 557 3.47 -38.72 7.08
CA THR A 557 3.69 -40.02 6.41
C THR A 557 4.70 -39.91 5.29
N ILE A 558 5.62 -40.88 5.23
CA ILE A 558 6.56 -41.09 4.12
C ILE A 558 6.02 -42.21 3.22
N GLY A 559 6.09 -42.02 1.91
CA GLY A 559 5.70 -43.01 0.90
C GLY A 559 6.63 -44.23 0.87
N GLU A 560 6.07 -45.40 0.56
CA GLU A 560 6.67 -46.74 0.70
C GLU A 560 8.02 -46.93 0.00
N TYR A 561 8.32 -46.16 -1.05
CA TYR A 561 9.52 -46.32 -1.87
C TYR A 561 10.68 -45.38 -1.48
N SER A 562 10.61 -44.74 -0.32
CA SER A 562 11.66 -43.82 0.14
C SER A 562 12.73 -44.55 0.93
N ASN A 563 13.99 -44.48 0.48
CA ASN A 563 15.14 -44.98 1.24
C ASN A 563 15.83 -43.82 1.99
N LEU A 564 15.42 -43.64 3.25
CA LEU A 564 15.87 -42.56 4.12
C LEU A 564 16.84 -43.07 5.19
N PHE A 565 18.01 -42.44 5.28
CA PHE A 565 19.00 -42.73 6.33
C PHE A 565 19.25 -41.46 7.14
N ALA A 566 19.41 -41.57 8.46
CA ALA A 566 19.81 -40.43 9.28
C ALA A 566 20.67 -40.81 10.49
N GLU A 567 21.52 -39.89 10.96
CA GLU A 567 22.30 -40.06 12.20
C GLU A 567 21.45 -39.77 13.45
N GLU A 568 20.62 -38.72 13.39
CA GLU A 568 19.70 -38.32 14.44
C GLU A 568 18.27 -38.38 13.92
N ILE A 569 17.40 -39.12 14.60
CA ILE A 569 16.01 -39.34 14.21
C ILE A 569 15.08 -38.85 15.32
N ASP A 570 14.11 -37.99 15.00
CA ASP A 570 13.01 -37.57 15.87
C ASP A 570 11.68 -37.95 15.21
N LEU A 571 10.97 -38.91 15.80
CA LEU A 571 9.63 -39.31 15.39
C LEU A 571 8.63 -38.91 16.46
N SER A 572 7.68 -38.05 16.08
CA SER A 572 6.69 -37.49 16.99
C SER A 572 5.27 -37.68 16.46
N ILE A 573 4.36 -38.19 17.29
CA ILE A 573 2.92 -38.32 17.00
C ILE A 573 2.68 -39.09 15.69
N ILE A 574 3.45 -40.14 15.46
CA ILE A 574 3.34 -40.97 14.26
C ILE A 574 2.27 -42.04 14.46
N GLN A 575 1.38 -42.21 13.48
CA GLN A 575 0.27 -43.17 13.53
C GLN A 575 0.53 -44.47 12.77
N MET A 576 1.48 -44.47 11.83
CA MET A 576 1.78 -45.60 10.95
C MET A 576 3.29 -45.84 10.84
N TYR A 577 3.67 -47.05 10.46
CA TYR A 577 5.07 -47.38 10.15
C TYR A 577 5.65 -46.38 9.14
N GLN A 578 6.91 -46.00 9.35
CA GLN A 578 7.66 -45.12 8.45
C GLN A 578 8.81 -45.94 7.81
N PRO A 579 8.96 -45.93 6.48
CA PRO A 579 10.06 -46.60 5.79
C PRO A 579 11.38 -45.83 5.97
N ILE A 580 11.93 -45.89 7.18
CA ILE A 580 13.21 -45.27 7.55
C ILE A 580 14.21 -46.36 7.90
N ASP A 581 15.42 -46.27 7.37
CA ASP A 581 16.51 -47.18 7.68
C ASP A 581 17.34 -46.62 8.86
N PHE A 582 17.30 -47.33 9.98
CA PHE A 582 17.98 -46.95 11.23
C PHE A 582 19.44 -47.41 11.29
N SER A 583 19.98 -48.07 10.26
CA SER A 583 21.36 -48.59 10.25
C SER A 583 22.44 -47.53 10.49
N LYS A 584 22.15 -46.24 10.25
CA LYS A 584 23.08 -45.13 10.52
C LYS A 584 22.72 -44.32 11.78
N ALA A 585 21.61 -44.64 12.45
CA ALA A 585 21.08 -43.85 13.55
C ALA A 585 21.91 -44.02 14.81
N LYS A 586 22.50 -42.93 15.30
CA LYS A 586 23.22 -42.85 16.58
C LYS A 586 22.33 -42.33 17.70
N LYS A 587 21.36 -41.48 17.37
CA LYS A 587 20.41 -40.90 18.33
C LYS A 587 19.00 -41.01 17.81
N VAL A 588 18.10 -41.52 18.64
CA VAL A 588 16.67 -41.67 18.30
C VAL A 588 15.82 -41.07 19.41
N THR A 589 14.88 -40.20 19.04
CA THR A 589 13.84 -39.66 19.92
C THR A 589 12.47 -40.10 19.39
N LEU A 590 11.68 -40.71 20.25
CA LEU A 590 10.32 -41.16 19.98
C LEU A 590 9.37 -40.43 20.95
N CYS A 591 8.41 -39.67 20.42
CA CYS A 591 7.51 -38.86 21.25
C CYS A 591 6.03 -39.08 20.87
N GLY A 592 5.19 -39.44 21.85
CA GLY A 592 3.75 -39.57 21.60
C GLY A 592 3.35 -40.73 20.68
N LEU A 593 4.15 -41.81 20.63
CA LEU A 593 3.82 -43.01 19.85
C LEU A 593 2.84 -43.90 20.62
N LYS A 594 1.94 -44.59 19.91
CA LYS A 594 0.98 -45.52 20.50
C LYS A 594 0.98 -46.87 19.78
N SER A 595 1.13 -47.96 20.54
CA SER A 595 0.99 -49.33 20.02
C SER A 595 2.01 -49.73 18.93
N PHE A 596 3.25 -49.25 19.03
CA PHE A 596 4.35 -49.64 18.13
C PHE A 596 5.17 -50.81 18.67
N SER A 597 5.67 -51.67 17.78
CA SER A 597 6.61 -52.75 18.12
C SER A 597 7.87 -52.57 17.28
N PHE A 598 9.01 -52.39 17.93
CA PHE A 598 10.32 -52.19 17.30
C PHE A 598 11.15 -53.47 17.43
N ASN A 599 11.12 -54.28 16.37
CA ASN A 599 11.77 -55.61 16.30
C ASN A 599 12.96 -55.58 15.33
N ASN A 600 13.67 -56.71 15.19
CA ASN A 600 14.71 -56.91 14.17
C ASN A 600 15.89 -55.93 14.28
N ASN A 601 16.40 -55.69 15.49
CA ASN A 601 17.71 -55.03 15.62
C ASN A 601 17.77 -53.62 15.01
N LEU A 602 16.63 -52.93 14.95
CA LEU A 602 16.48 -51.56 14.43
C LEU A 602 17.44 -50.56 15.09
N PHE A 603 17.82 -50.79 16.36
CA PHE A 603 18.64 -49.87 17.15
C PHE A 603 20.08 -50.35 17.35
N ASP A 604 20.58 -51.27 16.53
CA ASP A 604 21.92 -51.87 16.72
C ASP A 604 23.02 -50.81 16.84
N ASN A 605 23.01 -49.80 15.98
CA ASN A 605 23.99 -48.71 15.96
C ASN A 605 23.60 -47.48 16.80
N CYS A 606 22.45 -47.53 17.49
CA CYS A 606 21.93 -46.43 18.28
C CYS A 606 22.66 -46.34 19.63
N GLU A 607 23.22 -45.17 19.94
CA GLU A 607 23.90 -44.88 21.21
C GLU A 607 22.97 -44.23 22.23
N GLU A 608 22.02 -43.40 21.78
CA GLU A 608 21.05 -42.70 22.64
C GLU A 608 19.61 -42.90 22.13
N LEU A 609 18.76 -43.51 22.97
CA LEU A 609 17.33 -43.66 22.73
C LEU A 609 16.54 -42.89 23.80
N LYS A 610 15.69 -41.97 23.35
CA LYS A 610 14.77 -41.21 24.21
C LYS A 610 13.33 -41.50 23.81
N VAL A 611 12.53 -41.97 24.77
CA VAL A 611 11.10 -42.26 24.58
C VAL A 611 10.29 -41.39 25.53
N VAL A 612 9.38 -40.59 25.00
CA VAL A 612 8.61 -39.57 25.74
C VAL A 612 7.12 -39.73 25.43
N HIS A 613 6.26 -39.66 26.45
CA HIS A 613 4.79 -39.67 26.33
C HIS A 613 4.22 -40.76 25.40
N SER A 614 4.90 -41.91 25.31
CA SER A 614 4.52 -43.00 24.40
C SER A 614 3.88 -44.15 25.18
N SER A 615 2.86 -44.81 24.61
CA SER A 615 2.10 -45.86 25.30
C SER A 615 2.02 -47.15 24.49
N HIS A 616 1.98 -48.28 25.18
CA HIS A 616 1.87 -49.62 24.56
C HIS A 616 2.94 -49.92 23.50
N CYS A 617 4.14 -49.35 23.65
CA CYS A 617 5.26 -49.61 22.74
C CYS A 617 6.12 -50.78 23.24
N GLN A 618 6.58 -51.64 22.33
CA GLN A 618 7.46 -52.76 22.61
C GLN A 618 8.82 -52.55 21.93
N PHE A 619 9.89 -52.86 22.63
CA PHE A 619 11.27 -52.69 22.16
C PHE A 619 12.05 -53.98 22.37
N PHE A 620 12.75 -54.44 21.34
CA PHE A 620 13.61 -55.63 21.41
C PHE A 620 15.05 -55.23 21.06
N PHE A 621 15.99 -55.61 21.92
CA PHE A 621 17.42 -55.31 21.77
C PHE A 621 18.22 -56.62 21.82
N GLU A 622 18.84 -57.01 20.71
CA GLU A 622 19.80 -58.12 20.68
C GLU A 622 21.15 -57.59 20.19
N ASN A 623 22.10 -57.39 21.12
CA ASN A 623 23.44 -56.82 20.87
C ASN A 623 23.48 -55.31 20.51
N SER A 624 22.73 -54.47 21.23
CA SER A 624 22.69 -53.01 20.97
C SER A 624 23.95 -52.26 21.44
N HIS A 625 24.33 -51.22 20.69
CA HIS A 625 25.36 -50.24 21.10
C HIS A 625 24.82 -49.12 22.02
N LEU A 626 23.64 -49.33 22.61
CA LEU A 626 22.92 -48.32 23.39
C LEU A 626 23.65 -47.99 24.69
N LYS A 627 24.03 -46.72 24.85
CA LYS A 627 24.69 -46.18 26.05
C LYS A 627 23.72 -45.45 26.96
N ILE A 628 22.74 -44.77 26.37
CA ILE A 628 21.78 -43.91 27.09
C ILE A 628 20.35 -44.29 26.67
N LEU A 629 19.53 -44.64 27.66
CA LEU A 629 18.10 -44.86 27.51
C LEU A 629 17.34 -43.91 28.45
N THR A 630 16.52 -43.03 27.89
CA THR A 630 15.64 -42.14 28.65
C THR A 630 14.19 -42.51 28.39
N LEU A 631 13.45 -42.85 29.45
CA LEU A 631 12.03 -43.15 29.41
C LEU A 631 11.28 -42.12 30.25
N ASP A 632 10.49 -41.28 29.59
CA ASP A 632 9.64 -40.28 30.22
C ASP A 632 8.17 -40.63 29.95
N THR A 633 7.64 -41.49 30.81
CA THR A 633 6.28 -42.04 30.75
C THR A 633 5.42 -41.34 31.79
N SER A 634 5.01 -40.10 31.53
CA SER A 634 3.95 -39.42 32.28
C SER A 634 2.58 -39.70 31.66
#